data_AF-A0A5C5VV95-F1
#
_entry.id   AF-A0A5C5VV95-F1
#
_cell.length_a   1.000
_cell.length_b   1.000
_cell.length_c   1.000
_cell.angle_alpha   90.00
_cell.angle_beta   90.00
_cell.angle_gamma   90.00
#
_symmetry.space_group_name_H-M   'P 1'
#
loop_
_entity.id
_entity.type
_entity.pdbx_description
1 polymer ?
#
loop_
_entity_poly.entity_id
_entity_poly.type
_entity_poly.pdbx_seq_one_letter_code
_entity_poly.pdbx_strand_id
1 'polypeptide(L)'
;MALLQALLAAREAGSSGDATAPGRIAAAKGEIHVAHFDHCQRGEESTADAAWVRALCARLGVKYHQGQWCSAEHAPSPPPRASEAVLRGSRRRFLVETANQIGARCIVLAHHADDQAETVLFRALRGAGLHGLSGIRPFVSVHRGLTIVRPLLAIPRADLLAYLANLGSEYRIDSTNATTEATRNWIRQVLLPAAEERFPAAAEALGRLAEQAAEHHALIVEQAAQLCDVALLTQAKSTEAPATLLVLRAGVLRAAPEPIAREALRILWRRAGWPEQAMTATHWRALGEWATQAKREVFLPVLPSGIVGEIAGEHLRLIRAEETDRCD
;
A
#
# COMPACT_ATOMS: atom_id res chain seq x y z
N MET A 1 -9.32 -5.40 -16.72
CA MET A 1 -8.89 -4.67 -17.96
C MET A 1 -7.39 -4.58 -17.97
N ALA A 2 -6.72 -4.97 -19.06
CA ALA A 2 -5.29 -4.72 -19.21
C ALA A 2 -5.04 -3.28 -19.68
N LEU A 3 -5.56 -2.29 -18.94
CA LEU A 3 -5.11 -0.91 -19.06
C LEU A 3 -3.71 -0.88 -18.44
N LEU A 4 -2.68 -0.78 -19.29
CA LEU A 4 -1.25 -0.64 -18.99
C LEU A 4 -0.85 -0.94 -17.55
N GLN A 5 -0.23 -2.11 -17.35
CA GLN A 5 0.13 -2.60 -16.01
C GLN A 5 1.12 -1.72 -15.24
N ALA A 6 1.90 -0.86 -15.90
CA ALA A 6 2.47 0.36 -15.33
C ALA A 6 3.14 1.20 -16.42
N LEU A 7 3.02 2.52 -16.31
CA LEU A 7 3.87 3.48 -17.03
C LEU A 7 4.92 4.01 -16.05
N LEU A 8 6.19 3.82 -16.32
CA LEU A 8 7.29 4.44 -15.58
C LEU A 8 7.67 5.73 -16.30
N ALA A 9 7.70 6.87 -15.60
CA ALA A 9 8.22 8.11 -16.19
C ALA A 9 9.55 8.49 -15.53
N ALA A 10 10.59 8.62 -16.36
CA ALA A 10 11.90 9.11 -15.99
C ALA A 10 12.00 10.61 -16.28
N ARG A 11 12.50 11.39 -15.31
CA ARG A 11 12.72 12.83 -15.46
C ARG A 11 14.19 13.09 -15.72
N GLU A 12 14.50 13.97 -16.66
CA GLU A 12 15.87 14.45 -16.89
C GLU A 12 16.49 15.04 -15.61
N ALA A 13 17.80 14.81 -15.44
CA ALA A 13 18.62 15.36 -14.37
C ALA A 13 18.75 16.89 -14.53
N GLY A 14 17.77 17.66 -14.06
CA GLY A 14 17.82 19.11 -14.16
C GLY A 14 16.51 19.83 -13.82
N SER A 15 16.02 19.66 -12.59
CA SER A 15 15.23 20.69 -11.87
C SER A 15 14.68 20.10 -10.56
N SER A 16 14.65 20.95 -9.53
CA SER A 16 14.23 20.71 -8.16
C SER A 16 12.75 21.04 -7.96
N GLY A 17 11.86 20.33 -8.67
CA GLY A 17 10.40 20.58 -8.59
C GLY A 17 9.65 19.38 -8.04
N ASP A 18 8.98 19.55 -6.90
CA ASP A 18 8.18 18.52 -6.23
C ASP A 18 7.02 18.03 -7.13
N ALA A 19 6.85 16.70 -7.21
CA ALA A 19 5.99 16.00 -8.17
C ALA A 19 4.67 15.49 -7.55
N THR A 20 4.23 16.14 -6.47
CA THR A 20 3.10 15.73 -5.62
C THR A 20 1.73 16.24 -6.09
N ALA A 21 1.64 17.01 -7.19
CA ALA A 21 0.39 17.60 -7.66
C ALA A 21 -0.27 16.82 -8.84
N PRO A 22 -1.58 16.51 -8.77
CA PRO A 22 -2.32 15.68 -9.74
C PRO A 22 -2.25 16.14 -11.21
N GLY A 23 -2.10 17.45 -11.47
CA GLY A 23 -2.10 18.01 -12.83
C GLY A 23 -0.75 18.00 -13.56
N ARG A 24 0.35 17.58 -12.91
CA ARG A 24 1.70 17.74 -13.46
C ARG A 24 2.23 16.57 -14.28
N ILE A 25 1.58 15.40 -14.25
CA ILE A 25 2.03 14.24 -15.04
C ILE A 25 1.76 14.45 -16.54
N ALA A 26 0.66 15.13 -16.90
CA ALA A 26 0.32 15.44 -18.30
C ALA A 26 1.31 16.44 -18.95
N ALA A 27 2.10 17.16 -18.14
CA ALA A 27 3.07 18.17 -18.60
C ALA A 27 4.52 17.82 -18.23
N ALA A 28 4.79 16.59 -17.77
CA ALA A 28 6.12 16.18 -17.38
C ALA A 28 6.98 15.99 -18.63
N LYS A 29 7.96 16.89 -18.85
CA LYS A 29 9.10 16.62 -19.72
C LYS A 29 9.86 15.42 -19.15
N GLY A 30 9.78 14.28 -19.82
CA GLY A 30 10.38 13.05 -19.34
C GLY A 30 10.19 11.91 -20.33
N GLU A 31 11.06 10.91 -20.21
CA GLU A 31 10.97 9.69 -21.01
C GLU A 31 9.95 8.74 -20.37
N ILE A 32 9.03 8.24 -21.18
CA ILE A 32 8.03 7.25 -20.76
C ILE A 32 8.55 5.86 -21.09
N HIS A 33 8.41 4.95 -20.13
CA HIS A 33 8.71 3.54 -20.27
C HIS A 33 7.46 2.74 -19.86
N VAL A 34 7.16 1.67 -20.55
CA VAL A 34 6.09 0.73 -20.18
C VAL A 34 6.72 -0.49 -19.53
N ALA A 35 6.20 -0.88 -18.37
CA ALA A 35 6.62 -2.10 -17.68
C ALA A 35 5.43 -3.05 -17.53
N HIS A 36 5.55 -4.24 -18.11
CA HIS A 36 4.53 -5.29 -18.08
C HIS A 36 5.04 -6.51 -17.32
N PHE A 37 4.23 -7.04 -16.40
CA PHE A 37 4.59 -8.21 -15.62
C PHE A 37 3.62 -9.35 -15.93
N ASP A 38 4.15 -10.39 -16.56
CA ASP A 38 3.41 -11.57 -16.92
C ASP A 38 3.50 -12.61 -15.79
N HIS A 39 2.35 -12.91 -15.19
CA HIS A 39 2.20 -13.89 -14.11
C HIS A 39 2.22 -15.34 -14.61
N CYS A 40 2.22 -15.56 -15.93
CA CYS A 40 2.22 -16.87 -16.59
C CYS A 40 1.06 -17.80 -16.15
N GLN A 41 -0.05 -17.23 -15.68
CA GLN A 41 -1.20 -18.01 -15.18
C GLN A 41 -2.17 -18.48 -16.26
N ARG A 42 -2.15 -17.83 -17.43
CA ARG A 42 -3.13 -18.05 -18.53
C ARG A 42 -2.52 -18.65 -19.80
N GLY A 43 -1.32 -19.25 -19.70
CA GLY A 43 -0.63 -19.86 -20.84
C GLY A 43 -0.53 -18.91 -22.05
N GLU A 44 -1.06 -19.36 -23.19
CA GLU A 44 -1.00 -18.65 -24.48
C GLU A 44 -1.66 -17.26 -24.46
N GLU A 45 -2.73 -17.04 -23.68
CA GLU A 45 -3.40 -15.74 -23.58
C GLU A 45 -2.47 -14.68 -22.95
N SER A 46 -1.70 -15.09 -21.94
CA SER A 46 -0.71 -14.22 -21.27
C SER A 46 0.41 -13.82 -22.23
N THR A 47 0.91 -14.77 -23.02
CA THR A 47 1.92 -14.53 -24.05
C THR A 47 1.39 -13.58 -25.13
N ALA A 48 0.14 -13.78 -25.57
CA ALA A 48 -0.49 -12.91 -26.55
C ALA A 48 -0.66 -11.48 -26.02
N ASP A 49 -1.01 -11.30 -24.74
CA ASP A 49 -1.15 -10.00 -24.11
C ASP A 49 0.18 -9.25 -24.05
N ALA A 50 1.26 -9.93 -23.64
CA ALA A 50 2.60 -9.36 -23.64
C ALA A 50 3.05 -8.95 -25.06
N ALA A 51 2.76 -9.76 -26.08
CA ALA A 51 3.06 -9.45 -27.47
C ALA A 51 2.27 -8.23 -27.96
N TRP A 52 0.98 -8.13 -27.62
CA TRP A 52 0.15 -6.98 -27.98
C TRP A 52 0.64 -5.68 -27.33
N VAL A 53 0.97 -5.70 -26.03
CA VAL A 53 1.51 -4.52 -25.33
C VAL A 53 2.86 -4.10 -25.93
N ARG A 54 3.73 -5.06 -26.27
CA ARG A 54 5.01 -4.78 -26.93
C ARG A 54 4.81 -4.11 -28.29
N ALA A 55 3.89 -4.61 -29.11
CA ALA A 55 3.57 -4.02 -30.41
C ALA A 55 2.98 -2.61 -30.27
N LEU A 56 2.12 -2.39 -29.27
CA LEU A 56 1.58 -1.07 -28.94
C LEU A 56 2.70 -0.09 -28.57
N CYS A 57 3.64 -0.50 -27.72
CA CYS A 57 4.78 0.33 -27.32
C CYS A 57 5.67 0.69 -28.52
N ALA A 58 5.93 -0.28 -29.41
CA ALA A 58 6.69 -0.04 -30.63
C ALA A 58 6.00 1.00 -31.54
N ARG A 59 4.67 0.89 -31.71
CA ARG A 59 3.88 1.86 -32.49
C ARG A 59 3.88 3.27 -31.88
N LEU A 60 3.92 3.36 -30.55
CA LEU A 60 3.95 4.64 -29.83
C LEU A 60 5.38 5.21 -29.66
N GLY A 61 6.42 4.48 -30.06
CA GLY A 61 7.81 4.90 -29.87
C GLY A 61 8.26 4.89 -28.40
N VAL A 62 7.65 4.03 -27.57
CA VAL A 62 7.88 3.99 -26.12
C VAL A 62 8.72 2.76 -25.75
N LYS A 63 9.69 2.92 -24.84
CA LYS A 63 10.53 1.79 -24.36
C LYS A 63 9.67 0.79 -23.57
N TYR A 64 9.85 -0.50 -23.84
CA TYR A 64 9.09 -1.59 -23.22
C TYR A 64 9.99 -2.49 -22.37
N HIS A 65 9.54 -2.80 -21.16
CA HIS A 65 10.20 -3.67 -20.18
C HIS A 65 9.23 -4.79 -19.80
N GLN A 66 9.71 -6.03 -19.83
CA GLN A 66 8.89 -7.19 -19.50
C GLN A 66 9.53 -7.98 -18.37
N GLY A 67 8.74 -8.27 -17.35
CA GLY A 67 9.06 -9.23 -16.31
C GLY A 67 8.17 -10.46 -16.45
N GLN A 68 8.69 -11.62 -16.05
CA GLN A 68 7.96 -12.88 -16.08
C GLN A 68 8.23 -13.66 -14.81
N TRP A 69 7.18 -14.24 -14.22
CA TRP A 69 7.32 -15.11 -13.06
C TRP A 69 8.18 -16.36 -13.37
N CYS A 70 8.11 -16.90 -14.59
CA CYS A 70 8.89 -18.09 -14.98
C CYS A 70 10.33 -17.81 -15.45
N SER A 71 10.88 -16.60 -15.20
CA SER A 71 12.29 -16.29 -15.48
C SER A 71 13.19 -16.87 -14.36
N ALA A 72 14.44 -17.21 -14.68
CA ALA A 72 15.39 -17.87 -13.74
C ALA A 72 15.60 -17.15 -12.39
N GLU A 73 15.18 -15.88 -12.28
CA GLU A 73 15.27 -15.04 -11.08
C GLU A 73 14.07 -15.19 -10.12
N HIS A 74 12.98 -15.82 -10.56
CA HIS A 74 11.75 -16.01 -9.81
C HIS A 74 11.43 -17.52 -9.72
N ALA A 75 11.22 -18.03 -8.51
CA ALA A 75 11.01 -19.45 -8.18
C ALA A 75 10.12 -20.22 -9.20
N PRO A 76 10.33 -21.55 -9.38
CA PRO A 76 9.71 -22.32 -10.46
C PRO A 76 8.18 -22.25 -10.40
N SER A 77 7.57 -21.56 -11.38
CA SER A 77 6.13 -21.30 -11.52
C SER A 77 5.48 -20.61 -10.29
N PRO A 78 4.39 -19.83 -10.47
CA PRO A 78 3.61 -19.40 -9.32
C PRO A 78 3.06 -20.67 -8.63
N PRO A 79 3.06 -20.77 -7.29
CA PRO A 79 2.46 -21.91 -6.63
C PRO A 79 1.02 -22.06 -7.13
N PRO A 80 0.53 -23.29 -7.37
CA PRO A 80 -0.86 -23.50 -7.76
C PRO A 80 -1.75 -22.79 -6.74
N ARG A 81 -2.57 -21.82 -7.21
CA ARG A 81 -3.40 -20.91 -6.39
C ARG A 81 -2.63 -19.86 -5.57
N ALA A 82 -1.58 -19.26 -6.13
CA ALA A 82 -0.95 -18.07 -5.56
C ALA A 82 -2.02 -17.00 -5.23
N SER A 83 -2.06 -16.56 -3.98
CA SER A 83 -3.04 -15.56 -3.55
C SER A 83 -2.88 -14.25 -4.34
N GLU A 84 -3.95 -13.49 -4.47
CA GLU A 84 -3.90 -12.19 -5.14
C GLU A 84 -2.86 -11.24 -4.52
N ALA A 85 -2.62 -11.36 -3.21
CA ALA A 85 -1.60 -10.60 -2.50
C ALA A 85 -0.18 -10.96 -2.99
N VAL A 86 0.10 -12.23 -3.26
CA VAL A 86 1.39 -12.70 -3.79
C VAL A 86 1.62 -12.19 -5.21
N LEU A 87 0.59 -12.25 -6.07
CA LEU A 87 0.67 -11.73 -7.44
C LEU A 87 0.89 -10.21 -7.46
N ARG A 88 0.14 -9.47 -6.63
CA ARG A 88 0.35 -8.01 -6.48
C ARG A 88 1.76 -7.69 -5.97
N GLY A 89 2.28 -8.53 -5.06
CA GLY A 89 3.61 -8.40 -4.48
C GLY A 89 4.72 -8.54 -5.51
N SER A 90 4.68 -9.58 -6.35
CA SER A 90 5.70 -9.79 -7.39
C SER A 90 5.68 -8.71 -8.46
N ARG A 91 4.49 -8.33 -8.94
CA ARG A 91 4.35 -7.22 -9.88
C ARG A 91 4.93 -5.94 -9.30
N ARG A 92 4.59 -5.60 -8.04
CA ARG A 92 5.13 -4.40 -7.39
C ARG A 92 6.66 -4.45 -7.28
N ARG A 93 7.23 -5.61 -6.96
CA ARG A 93 8.68 -5.81 -6.88
C ARG A 93 9.34 -5.52 -8.22
N PHE A 94 8.90 -6.19 -9.28
CA PHE A 94 9.39 -5.97 -10.63
C PHE A 94 9.31 -4.48 -11.04
N LEU A 95 8.17 -3.83 -10.83
CA LEU A 95 8.01 -2.42 -11.18
C LEU A 95 8.98 -1.49 -10.45
N VAL A 96 9.25 -1.77 -9.17
CA VAL A 96 10.21 -0.99 -8.37
C VAL A 96 11.64 -1.26 -8.82
N GLU A 97 12.00 -2.51 -9.11
CA GLU A 97 13.32 -2.89 -9.61
C GLU A 97 13.59 -2.25 -10.98
N THR A 98 12.67 -2.38 -11.93
CA THR A 98 12.78 -1.74 -13.25
C THR A 98 12.87 -0.22 -13.10
N ALA A 99 12.03 0.40 -12.26
CA ALA A 99 12.08 1.84 -12.02
C ALA A 99 13.46 2.29 -11.51
N ASN A 100 14.05 1.54 -10.56
CA ASN A 100 15.37 1.85 -10.04
C ASN A 100 16.47 1.68 -11.09
N GLN A 101 16.41 0.63 -11.91
CA GLN A 101 17.39 0.36 -12.98
C GLN A 101 17.41 1.46 -14.03
N ILE A 102 16.25 2.00 -14.40
CA ILE A 102 16.14 3.07 -15.41
C ILE A 102 16.21 4.48 -14.81
N GLY A 103 16.39 4.62 -13.49
CA GLY A 103 16.40 5.92 -12.81
C GLY A 103 15.07 6.67 -12.84
N ALA A 104 13.94 5.95 -12.91
CA ALA A 104 12.62 6.56 -12.89
C ALA A 104 12.31 7.21 -11.54
N ARG A 105 11.60 8.35 -11.57
CA ARG A 105 11.14 9.03 -10.35
C ARG A 105 9.72 8.63 -9.96
N CYS A 106 8.95 8.10 -10.90
CA CYS A 106 7.58 7.69 -10.62
C CYS A 106 7.14 6.42 -11.37
N ILE A 107 6.24 5.69 -10.71
CA ILE A 107 5.47 4.58 -11.26
C ILE A 107 4.02 5.02 -11.38
N VAL A 108 3.49 5.09 -12.60
CA VAL A 108 2.11 5.45 -12.89
C VAL A 108 1.28 4.19 -13.07
N LEU A 109 0.23 4.03 -12.27
CA LEU A 109 -0.69 2.89 -12.33
C LEU A 109 -2.10 3.35 -12.71
N ALA A 110 -2.75 2.60 -13.59
CA ALA A 110 -4.07 2.92 -14.14
C ALA A 110 -5.24 2.53 -13.22
N HIS A 111 -5.11 2.70 -11.90
CA HIS A 111 -6.24 2.49 -10.99
C HIS A 111 -7.28 3.58 -11.19
N HIS A 112 -8.56 3.22 -11.21
CA HIS A 112 -9.69 4.11 -11.45
C HIS A 112 -10.67 4.16 -10.26
N ALA A 113 -11.73 4.98 -10.36
CA ALA A 113 -12.69 5.18 -9.27
C ALA A 113 -13.39 3.87 -8.84
N ASP A 114 -13.74 2.99 -9.78
CA ASP A 114 -14.36 1.71 -9.41
C ASP A 114 -13.38 0.80 -8.64
N ASP A 115 -12.06 0.82 -8.94
CA ASP A 115 -11.07 0.07 -8.15
C ASP A 115 -10.99 0.58 -6.70
N GLN A 116 -11.22 1.90 -6.52
CA GLN A 116 -11.32 2.52 -5.21
C GLN A 116 -12.54 1.98 -4.46
N ALA A 117 -13.72 2.02 -5.09
CA ALA A 117 -14.96 1.51 -4.52
C ALA A 117 -14.84 0.03 -4.13
N GLU A 118 -14.32 -0.81 -5.03
CA GLU A 118 -14.04 -2.23 -4.76
C GLU A 118 -13.13 -2.42 -3.55
N THR A 119 -12.05 -1.63 -3.47
CA THR A 119 -11.06 -1.74 -2.39
C THR A 119 -11.64 -1.30 -1.05
N VAL A 120 -12.42 -0.22 -1.03
CA VAL A 120 -13.08 0.30 0.18
C VAL A 120 -14.10 -0.70 0.68
N LEU A 121 -14.97 -1.21 -0.20
CA LEU A 121 -16.00 -2.18 0.16
C LEU A 121 -15.40 -3.49 0.68
N PHE A 122 -14.38 -4.01 -0.01
CA PHE A 122 -13.65 -5.19 0.45
C PHE A 122 -13.06 -5.02 1.85
N ARG A 123 -12.47 -3.85 2.14
CA ARG A 123 -11.85 -3.56 3.43
C ARG A 123 -12.88 -3.30 4.53
N ALA A 124 -13.97 -2.62 4.21
CA ALA A 124 -15.07 -2.38 5.13
C ALA A 124 -15.69 -3.70 5.62
N LEU A 125 -16.00 -4.62 4.69
CA LEU A 125 -16.53 -5.94 5.01
C LEU A 125 -15.56 -6.84 5.80
N ARG A 126 -14.27 -6.50 5.81
CA ARG A 126 -13.24 -7.16 6.62
C ARG A 126 -12.93 -6.44 7.95
N GLY A 127 -13.74 -5.46 8.33
CA GLY A 127 -13.60 -4.75 9.60
C GLY A 127 -12.42 -3.78 9.64
N ALA A 128 -12.04 -3.19 8.51
CA ALA A 128 -10.98 -2.19 8.47
C ALA A 128 -11.38 -0.90 9.22
N GLY A 129 -10.44 -0.35 10.00
CA GLY A 129 -10.55 1.02 10.54
C GLY A 129 -10.23 2.10 9.50
N LEU A 130 -10.17 3.36 9.93
CA LEU A 130 -9.95 4.54 9.07
C LEU A 130 -8.76 4.40 8.10
N HIS A 131 -7.64 3.83 8.59
CA HIS A 131 -6.47 3.55 7.75
C HIS A 131 -6.79 2.69 6.53
N GLY A 132 -7.56 1.62 6.73
CA GLY A 132 -7.93 0.72 5.64
C GLY A 132 -9.03 1.31 4.78
N LEU A 133 -10.00 2.00 5.38
CA LEU A 133 -11.06 2.70 4.66
C LEU A 133 -10.55 3.85 3.79
N SER A 134 -9.36 4.39 4.06
CA SER A 134 -8.66 5.34 3.18
C SER A 134 -8.39 4.82 1.76
N GLY A 135 -8.71 3.55 1.48
CA GLY A 135 -8.68 2.97 0.14
C GLY A 135 -7.28 2.93 -0.48
N ILE A 136 -7.25 3.10 -1.79
CA ILE A 136 -6.06 3.32 -2.60
C ILE A 136 -5.69 4.81 -2.51
N ARG A 137 -4.42 5.12 -2.27
CA ARG A 137 -3.93 6.51 -2.24
C ARG A 137 -3.49 6.96 -3.64
N PRO A 138 -3.75 8.21 -4.03
CA PRO A 138 -3.29 8.74 -5.32
C PRO A 138 -1.76 8.80 -5.42
N PHE A 139 -1.08 9.11 -4.31
CA PHE A 139 0.38 9.19 -4.21
C PHE A 139 0.89 8.29 -3.09
N VAL A 140 1.91 7.50 -3.37
CA VAL A 140 2.59 6.66 -2.37
C VAL A 140 4.09 6.77 -2.59
N SER A 141 4.81 7.36 -1.63
CA SER A 141 6.27 7.34 -1.62
C SER A 141 6.77 5.92 -1.38
N VAL A 142 7.74 5.51 -2.18
CA VAL A 142 8.48 4.24 -2.10
C VAL A 142 9.94 4.58 -1.77
N HIS A 143 10.73 3.58 -1.40
CA HIS A 143 12.15 3.76 -1.11
C HIS A 143 12.90 4.47 -2.25
N ARG A 144 13.96 5.21 -1.89
CA ARG A 144 14.88 5.92 -2.81
C ARG A 144 14.24 7.05 -3.64
N GLY A 145 13.22 7.72 -3.10
CA GLY A 145 12.61 8.88 -3.76
C GLY A 145 11.68 8.53 -4.94
N LEU A 146 11.38 7.25 -5.13
CA LEU A 146 10.44 6.76 -6.13
C LEU A 146 9.00 6.96 -5.64
N THR A 147 8.10 7.49 -6.47
CA THR A 147 6.70 7.70 -6.09
C THR A 147 5.75 6.92 -6.99
N ILE A 148 4.84 6.14 -6.40
CA ILE A 148 3.72 5.55 -7.15
C ILE A 148 2.60 6.59 -7.26
N VAL A 149 2.13 6.84 -8.48
CA VAL A 149 1.06 7.80 -8.79
C VAL A 149 -0.09 7.10 -9.52
N ARG A 150 -1.33 7.51 -9.22
CA ARG A 150 -2.56 6.97 -9.80
C ARG A 150 -3.45 8.10 -10.33
N PRO A 151 -3.15 8.65 -11.51
CA PRO A 151 -3.83 9.85 -12.02
C PRO A 151 -5.30 9.60 -12.37
N LEU A 152 -5.68 8.35 -12.66
CA LEU A 152 -7.04 8.00 -13.06
C LEU A 152 -7.95 7.68 -11.87
N LEU A 153 -7.46 7.77 -10.63
CA LEU A 153 -8.16 7.23 -9.45
C LEU A 153 -9.51 7.91 -9.17
N ALA A 154 -9.71 9.14 -9.64
CA ALA A 154 -10.96 9.89 -9.54
C ALA A 154 -11.89 9.72 -10.75
N ILE A 155 -11.46 8.97 -11.78
CA ILE A 155 -12.19 8.84 -13.04
C ILE A 155 -12.98 7.51 -13.04
N PRO A 156 -14.29 7.54 -13.28
CA PRO A 156 -15.10 6.33 -13.47
C PRO A 156 -14.62 5.47 -14.63
N ARG A 157 -14.76 4.14 -14.50
CA ARG A 157 -14.42 3.23 -15.59
C ARG A 157 -15.23 3.50 -16.87
N ALA A 158 -16.50 3.89 -16.73
CA ALA A 158 -17.38 4.21 -17.85
C ALA A 158 -16.79 5.35 -18.71
N ASP A 159 -16.27 6.40 -18.08
CA ASP A 159 -15.66 7.53 -18.78
C ASP A 159 -14.36 7.14 -19.48
N LEU A 160 -13.56 6.26 -18.86
CA LEU A 160 -12.36 5.71 -19.51
C LEU A 160 -12.71 4.90 -20.76
N LEU A 161 -13.78 4.10 -20.71
CA LEU A 161 -14.24 3.33 -21.86
C LEU A 161 -14.80 4.23 -22.97
N ALA A 162 -15.60 5.24 -22.62
CA ALA A 162 -16.09 6.23 -23.58
C ALA A 162 -14.95 7.00 -24.25
N TYR A 163 -13.92 7.38 -23.47
CA TYR A 163 -12.72 8.01 -23.99
C TYR A 163 -11.95 7.11 -24.97
N LEU A 164 -11.76 5.83 -24.65
CA LEU A 164 -11.10 4.87 -25.53
C LEU A 164 -11.88 4.63 -26.82
N ALA A 165 -13.21 4.57 -26.75
CA ALA A 165 -14.08 4.44 -27.90
C ALA A 165 -13.96 5.66 -28.83
N ASN A 166 -13.94 6.88 -28.27
CA ASN A 166 -13.76 8.12 -29.03
C ASN A 166 -12.39 8.20 -29.72
N LEU A 167 -11.35 7.59 -29.15
CA LEU A 167 -10.02 7.49 -29.77
C LEU A 167 -9.91 6.38 -30.82
N GLY A 168 -10.95 5.56 -31.00
CA GLY A 168 -10.87 4.35 -31.83
C GLY A 168 -9.78 3.38 -31.36
N SER A 169 -9.43 3.41 -30.07
CA SER A 169 -8.32 2.64 -29.52
C SER A 169 -8.79 1.26 -29.09
N GLU A 170 -8.17 0.23 -29.66
CA GLU A 170 -8.35 -1.14 -29.20
C GLU A 170 -7.77 -1.32 -27.79
N TYR A 171 -8.44 -2.13 -26.97
CA TYR A 171 -7.97 -2.54 -25.67
C TYR A 171 -8.23 -4.03 -25.45
N ARG A 172 -7.45 -4.66 -24.57
CA ARG A 172 -7.63 -6.06 -24.21
C ARG A 172 -8.35 -6.23 -22.87
N ILE A 173 -9.31 -7.16 -22.87
CA ILE A 173 -10.02 -7.62 -21.68
C ILE A 173 -9.48 -9.00 -21.36
N ASP A 174 -8.86 -9.14 -20.19
CA ASP A 174 -8.37 -10.43 -19.70
C ASP A 174 -9.56 -11.29 -19.27
N SER A 175 -9.62 -12.52 -19.80
CA SER A 175 -10.70 -13.49 -19.62
C SER A 175 -10.96 -13.86 -18.15
N THR A 176 -9.94 -13.83 -17.30
CA THR A 176 -10.10 -14.13 -15.86
C THR A 176 -10.86 -13.04 -15.11
N ASN A 177 -11.00 -11.85 -15.69
CA ASN A 177 -11.90 -10.83 -15.16
C ASN A 177 -13.38 -11.22 -15.31
N ALA A 178 -13.71 -12.31 -16.01
CA ALA A 178 -15.07 -12.83 -16.15
C ALA A 178 -15.43 -13.85 -15.04
N THR A 179 -14.47 -14.36 -14.26
CA THR A 179 -14.76 -15.34 -13.19
C THR A 179 -15.02 -14.66 -11.86
N THR A 180 -15.94 -15.21 -11.05
CA THR A 180 -16.27 -14.69 -9.70
C THR A 180 -15.53 -15.39 -8.56
N GLU A 181 -14.60 -16.31 -8.87
CA GLU A 181 -13.91 -17.11 -7.83
C GLU A 181 -13.07 -16.25 -6.89
N ALA A 182 -12.41 -15.22 -7.43
CA ALA A 182 -11.67 -14.26 -6.63
C ALA A 182 -12.64 -13.25 -5.97
N THR A 183 -12.51 -13.03 -4.66
CA THR A 183 -13.40 -12.12 -3.91
C THR A 183 -13.50 -10.73 -4.53
N ARG A 184 -12.40 -10.19 -5.08
CA ARG A 184 -12.44 -8.90 -5.79
C ARG A 184 -13.27 -8.94 -7.07
N ASN A 185 -13.15 -9.99 -7.86
CA ASN A 185 -13.96 -10.13 -9.07
C ASN A 185 -15.44 -10.26 -8.70
N TRP A 186 -15.77 -11.03 -7.66
CA TRP A 186 -17.14 -11.10 -7.15
C TRP A 186 -17.66 -9.73 -6.69
N ILE A 187 -16.84 -8.93 -6.01
CA ILE A 187 -17.22 -7.56 -5.63
C ILE A 187 -17.52 -6.71 -6.88
N ARG A 188 -16.64 -6.74 -7.88
CA ARG A 188 -16.78 -5.98 -9.12
C ARG A 188 -18.01 -6.37 -9.93
N GLN A 189 -18.28 -7.67 -10.04
CA GLN A 189 -19.31 -8.19 -10.95
C GLN A 189 -20.69 -8.34 -10.31
N VAL A 190 -20.74 -8.57 -8.99
CA VAL A 190 -21.98 -8.91 -8.29
C VAL A 190 -22.31 -7.86 -7.24
N LEU A 191 -21.42 -7.66 -6.27
CA LEU A 191 -21.77 -6.86 -5.09
C LEU A 191 -21.92 -5.37 -5.41
N LEU A 192 -20.95 -4.77 -6.12
CA LEU A 192 -20.98 -3.34 -6.43
C LEU A 192 -22.13 -3.00 -7.40
N PRO A 193 -22.39 -3.77 -8.48
CA PRO A 193 -23.57 -3.56 -9.32
C PRO A 193 -24.90 -3.69 -8.56
N ALA A 194 -25.04 -4.70 -7.69
CA ALA A 194 -26.25 -4.86 -6.87
C ALA A 194 -26.42 -3.70 -5.87
N ALA A 195 -25.32 -3.18 -5.33
CA ALA A 195 -25.35 -1.98 -4.49
C ALA A 195 -25.76 -0.74 -5.29
N GLU A 196 -25.28 -0.57 -6.52
CA GLU A 196 -25.64 0.57 -7.39
C GLU A 196 -27.10 0.52 -7.86
N GLU A 197 -27.66 -0.67 -8.08
CA GLU A 197 -29.09 -0.84 -8.41
C GLU A 197 -29.98 -0.26 -7.30
N ARG A 198 -29.61 -0.49 -6.04
CA ARG A 198 -30.39 -0.02 -4.89
C ARG A 198 -30.00 1.39 -4.43
N PHE A 199 -28.73 1.76 -4.57
CA PHE A 199 -28.15 3.01 -4.14
C PHE A 199 -27.38 3.63 -5.32
N PRO A 200 -28.05 4.44 -6.16
CA PRO A 200 -27.38 5.11 -7.27
C PRO A 200 -26.14 5.87 -6.82
N ALA A 201 -25.06 5.79 -7.60
CA ALA A 201 -23.75 6.36 -7.29
C ALA A 201 -23.06 5.78 -6.03
N ALA A 202 -23.32 4.51 -5.69
CA ALA A 202 -22.64 3.82 -4.58
C ALA A 202 -21.10 3.84 -4.73
N ALA A 203 -20.56 3.64 -5.95
CA ALA A 203 -19.12 3.73 -6.17
C ALA A 203 -18.54 5.10 -5.82
N GLU A 204 -19.22 6.18 -6.22
CA GLU A 204 -18.83 7.55 -5.88
C GLU A 204 -18.91 7.81 -4.37
N ALA A 205 -19.97 7.33 -3.72
CA ALA A 205 -20.13 7.44 -2.27
C ALA A 205 -19.00 6.72 -1.50
N LEU A 206 -18.58 5.54 -1.97
CA LEU A 206 -17.43 4.81 -1.42
C LEU A 206 -16.11 5.54 -1.68
N GLY A 207 -15.98 6.23 -2.82
CA GLY A 207 -14.86 7.12 -3.11
C GLY A 207 -14.76 8.27 -2.10
N ARG A 208 -15.86 9.00 -1.86
CA ARG A 208 -15.93 10.08 -0.86
C ARG A 208 -15.63 9.58 0.56
N LEU A 209 -16.15 8.40 0.93
CA LEU A 209 -15.82 7.78 2.22
C LEU A 209 -14.31 7.54 2.36
N ALA A 210 -13.64 7.11 1.29
CA ALA A 210 -12.21 6.88 1.30
C ALA A 210 -11.41 8.18 1.47
N GLU A 211 -11.83 9.25 0.81
CA GLU A 211 -11.23 10.59 0.94
C GLU A 211 -11.35 11.10 2.38
N GLN A 212 -12.57 11.10 2.94
CA GLN A 212 -12.81 11.53 4.32
C GLN A 212 -12.05 10.65 5.34
N ALA A 213 -11.98 9.34 5.11
CA ALA A 213 -11.20 8.45 5.96
C ALA A 213 -9.70 8.75 5.88
N ALA A 214 -9.19 9.10 4.70
CA ALA A 214 -7.79 9.46 4.49
C ALA A 214 -7.44 10.80 5.17
N GLU A 215 -8.31 11.80 5.06
CA GLU A 215 -8.14 13.11 5.70
C GLU A 215 -8.09 12.98 7.23
N HIS A 216 -9.08 12.32 7.83
CA HIS A 216 -9.10 12.11 9.28
C HIS A 216 -7.93 11.25 9.76
N HIS A 217 -7.57 10.21 9.00
CA HIS A 217 -6.41 9.40 9.35
C HIS A 217 -5.10 10.19 9.27
N ALA A 218 -4.96 11.12 8.30
CA ALA A 218 -3.79 11.97 8.19
C ALA A 218 -3.62 12.88 9.43
N LEU A 219 -4.71 13.48 9.91
CA LEU A 219 -4.71 14.28 11.14
C LEU A 219 -4.25 13.47 12.37
N ILE A 220 -4.76 12.25 12.53
CA ILE A 220 -4.36 11.36 13.63
C ILE A 220 -2.86 11.04 13.52
N VAL A 221 -2.37 10.72 12.33
CA VAL A 221 -0.95 10.40 12.10
C VAL A 221 -0.05 11.61 12.37
N GLU A 222 -0.48 12.81 11.98
CA GLU A 222 0.26 14.05 12.24
C GLU A 222 0.38 14.33 13.74
N GLN A 223 -0.72 14.29 14.47
CA GLN A 223 -0.72 14.47 15.93
C GLN A 223 0.08 13.37 16.63
N ALA A 224 -0.03 12.13 16.16
CA ALA A 224 0.75 11.01 16.69
C ALA A 224 2.25 11.19 16.44
N ALA A 225 2.65 11.69 15.26
CA ALA A 225 4.05 11.97 14.95
C ALA A 225 4.61 13.08 15.86
N GLN A 226 3.87 14.16 16.07
CA GLN A 226 4.24 15.22 17.02
C GLN A 226 4.38 14.66 18.45
N LEU A 227 3.46 13.76 18.85
CA LEU A 227 3.54 13.08 20.13
C LEU A 227 4.79 12.20 20.24
N CYS A 228 5.20 11.52 19.17
CA CYS A 228 6.45 10.75 19.15
C CYS A 228 7.66 11.64 19.45
N ASP A 229 7.71 12.84 18.88
CA ASP A 229 8.86 13.74 19.02
C ASP A 229 9.04 14.26 20.45
N VAL A 230 7.93 14.41 21.20
CA VAL A 230 7.99 14.82 22.62
C VAL A 230 8.06 13.65 23.60
N ALA A 231 7.52 12.48 23.23
CA ALA A 231 7.45 11.31 24.10
C ALA A 231 8.72 10.47 24.04
N LEU A 232 9.35 10.30 22.88
CA LEU A 232 10.51 9.42 22.72
C LEU A 232 11.75 10.02 23.38
N LEU A 233 12.28 9.33 24.38
CA LEU A 233 13.52 9.71 25.07
C LEU A 233 14.73 9.01 24.47
N THR A 234 14.59 7.72 24.15
CA THR A 234 15.69 6.91 23.65
C THR A 234 15.16 5.79 22.79
N GLN A 235 15.81 5.61 21.64
CA GLN A 235 15.71 4.41 20.82
C GLN A 235 17.12 3.83 20.73
N ALA A 236 17.36 2.71 21.40
CA ALA A 236 18.66 2.05 21.40
C ALA A 236 18.52 0.65 20.81
N LYS A 237 19.47 0.28 19.96
CA LYS A 237 19.79 -1.12 19.68
C LYS A 237 20.98 -1.46 20.57
N SER A 238 20.80 -2.40 21.49
CA SER A 238 21.90 -2.83 22.34
C SER A 238 22.93 -3.58 21.49
N THR A 239 24.22 -3.28 21.74
CA THR A 239 25.36 -3.96 21.12
C THR A 239 25.76 -5.22 21.91
N GLU A 240 25.35 -5.34 23.17
CA GLU A 240 25.74 -6.42 24.09
C GLU A 240 24.68 -7.52 24.19
N ALA A 241 23.43 -7.20 23.91
CA ALA A 241 22.33 -8.15 23.76
C ALA A 241 21.52 -7.71 22.54
N PRO A 242 21.06 -8.63 21.67
CA PRO A 242 20.35 -8.26 20.46
C PRO A 242 18.94 -7.86 20.89
N ALA A 243 18.78 -6.61 21.33
CA ALA A 243 17.54 -6.09 21.87
C ALA A 243 17.34 -4.66 21.43
N THR A 244 16.17 -4.38 20.89
CA THR A 244 15.75 -3.02 20.61
C THR A 244 14.92 -2.52 21.79
N LEU A 245 15.29 -1.36 22.32
CA LEU A 245 14.65 -0.70 23.44
C LEU A 245 14.07 0.65 22.99
N LEU A 246 12.78 0.86 23.28
CA LEU A 246 12.13 2.16 23.20
C LEU A 246 11.84 2.66 24.63
N VAL A 247 12.33 3.85 24.96
CA VAL A 247 12.04 4.53 26.23
C VAL A 247 11.24 5.79 25.95
N LEU A 248 10.07 5.90 26.58
CA LEU A 248 9.06 6.93 26.35
C LEU A 248 8.70 7.64 27.64
N ARG A 249 8.39 8.94 27.58
CA ARG A 249 7.79 9.69 28.70
C ARG A 249 6.35 9.24 28.90
N ALA A 250 6.08 8.49 29.97
CA ALA A 250 4.76 7.97 30.25
C ALA A 250 3.74 9.09 30.50
N GLY A 251 4.13 10.18 31.17
CA GLY A 251 3.25 11.34 31.39
C GLY A 251 2.73 12.00 30.11
N VAL A 252 3.57 12.05 29.06
CA VAL A 252 3.20 12.60 27.76
C VAL A 252 2.15 11.74 27.06
N LEU A 253 2.32 10.41 27.11
CA LEU A 253 1.35 9.47 26.54
C LEU A 253 0.03 9.51 27.31
N ARG A 254 0.05 9.53 28.65
CA ARG A 254 -1.14 9.63 29.50
C ARG A 254 -1.96 10.91 29.29
N ALA A 255 -1.31 12.01 28.95
CA ALA A 255 -1.99 13.28 28.67
C ALA A 255 -2.65 13.32 27.28
N ALA A 256 -2.27 12.42 26.37
CA ALA A 256 -2.81 12.38 25.02
C ALA A 256 -4.09 11.51 24.94
N PRO A 257 -5.02 11.84 24.03
CA PRO A 257 -6.12 10.94 23.69
C PRO A 257 -5.61 9.56 23.27
N GLU A 258 -6.23 8.48 23.78
CA GLU A 258 -5.81 7.10 23.53
C GLU A 258 -5.60 6.77 22.04
N PRO A 259 -6.47 7.18 21.10
CA PRO A 259 -6.26 6.87 19.69
C PRO A 259 -4.97 7.48 19.11
N ILE A 260 -4.57 8.65 19.61
CA ILE A 260 -3.34 9.34 19.19
C ILE A 260 -2.12 8.64 19.80
N ALA A 261 -2.18 8.33 21.11
CA ALA A 261 -1.12 7.57 21.78
C ALA A 261 -0.90 6.20 21.12
N ARG A 262 -1.98 5.49 20.78
CA ARG A 262 -1.94 4.22 20.06
C ARG A 262 -1.27 4.35 18.69
N GLU A 263 -1.65 5.36 17.90
CA GLU A 263 -1.03 5.56 16.60
C GLU A 263 0.45 5.99 16.73
N ALA A 264 0.80 6.75 17.76
CA ALA A 264 2.19 7.11 18.06
C ALA A 264 3.03 5.86 18.38
N LEU A 265 2.50 4.94 19.19
CA LEU A 265 3.14 3.66 19.48
C LEU A 265 3.31 2.82 18.21
N ARG A 266 2.33 2.81 17.30
CA ARG A 266 2.45 2.15 15.98
C ARG A 266 3.51 2.78 15.08
N ILE A 267 3.66 4.10 15.10
CA ILE A 267 4.73 4.80 14.37
C ILE A 267 6.09 4.37 14.92
N LEU A 268 6.27 4.39 16.24
CA LEU A 268 7.51 3.99 16.89
C LEU A 268 7.84 2.51 16.68
N TRP A 269 6.83 1.64 16.72
CA TRP A 269 6.96 0.21 16.41
C TRP A 269 7.54 -0.01 15.01
N ARG A 270 7.03 0.71 14.00
CA ARG A 270 7.55 0.67 12.63
C ARG A 270 8.95 1.25 12.51
N ARG A 271 9.24 2.37 13.21
CA ARG A 271 10.59 2.96 13.26
C ARG A 271 11.61 2.02 13.93
N ALA A 272 11.16 1.18 14.85
CA ALA A 272 11.97 0.13 15.46
C ALA A 272 12.16 -1.11 14.57
N GLY A 273 11.45 -1.19 13.44
CA GLY A 273 11.51 -2.34 12.53
C GLY A 273 10.86 -3.60 13.11
N TRP A 274 9.94 -3.45 14.07
CA TRP A 274 9.27 -4.58 14.70
C TRP A 274 8.13 -5.13 13.82
N PRO A 275 7.90 -6.45 13.80
CA PRO A 275 6.88 -7.08 12.96
C PRO A 275 5.48 -6.67 13.42
N GLU A 276 4.59 -6.43 12.46
CA GLU A 276 3.19 -6.07 12.73
C GLU A 276 2.21 -7.20 12.41
N GLN A 277 2.67 -8.29 11.75
CA GLN A 277 1.81 -9.31 11.19
C GLN A 277 0.93 -10.00 12.23
N ALA A 278 1.44 -10.18 13.46
CA ALA A 278 0.70 -10.77 14.57
C ALA A 278 -0.04 -9.73 15.44
N MET A 279 0.14 -8.43 15.17
CA MET A 279 -0.52 -7.35 15.92
C MET A 279 -1.94 -7.12 15.38
N THR A 280 -2.93 -7.64 16.12
CA THR A 280 -4.35 -7.42 15.82
C THR A 280 -4.82 -6.04 16.30
N ALA A 281 -6.01 -5.62 15.86
CA ALA A 281 -6.64 -4.40 16.36
C ALA A 281 -6.82 -4.42 17.89
N THR A 282 -7.09 -5.60 18.46
CA THR A 282 -7.20 -5.80 19.91
C THR A 282 -5.86 -5.58 20.61
N HIS A 283 -4.76 -6.10 20.05
CA HIS A 283 -3.41 -5.87 20.61
C HIS A 283 -3.05 -4.38 20.59
N TRP A 284 -3.32 -3.67 19.50
CA TRP A 284 -3.06 -2.24 19.41
C TRP A 284 -3.90 -1.42 20.40
N ARG A 285 -5.18 -1.78 20.57
CA ARG A 285 -6.05 -1.11 21.55
C ARG A 285 -5.56 -1.35 22.97
N ALA A 286 -5.25 -2.60 23.33
CA ALA A 286 -4.73 -2.92 24.65
C ALA A 286 -3.41 -2.17 24.97
N LEU A 287 -2.51 -2.07 23.98
CA LEU A 287 -1.27 -1.31 24.12
C LEU A 287 -1.52 0.20 24.32
N GLY A 288 -2.44 0.80 23.55
CA GLY A 288 -2.82 2.21 23.69
C GLY A 288 -3.48 2.51 25.03
N GLU A 289 -4.44 1.68 25.44
CA GLU A 289 -5.10 1.78 26.74
C GLU A 289 -4.09 1.66 27.88
N TRP A 290 -3.19 0.66 27.83
CA TRP A 290 -2.14 0.50 28.83
C TRP A 290 -1.20 1.70 28.91
N ALA A 291 -0.76 2.24 27.76
CA ALA A 291 0.15 3.38 27.72
C ALA A 291 -0.47 4.68 28.24
N THR A 292 -1.80 4.77 28.23
CA THR A 292 -2.56 5.95 28.71
C THR A 292 -3.14 5.77 30.11
N GLN A 293 -3.02 4.59 30.72
CA GLN A 293 -3.49 4.33 32.08
C GLN A 293 -2.72 5.12 33.14
N ALA A 294 -3.43 5.57 34.18
CA ALA A 294 -2.85 6.34 35.29
C ALA A 294 -2.10 5.48 36.33
N LYS A 295 -2.30 4.16 36.34
CA LYS A 295 -1.68 3.26 37.33
C LYS A 295 -0.20 3.06 37.02
N ARG A 296 0.64 3.20 38.04
CA ARG A 296 2.11 3.30 37.92
C ARG A 296 2.85 1.96 37.76
N GLU A 297 2.20 0.84 38.04
CA GLU A 297 2.81 -0.50 37.96
C GLU A 297 1.81 -1.47 37.36
N VAL A 298 1.91 -1.69 36.04
CA VAL A 298 1.16 -2.71 35.30
C VAL A 298 2.10 -3.26 34.23
N PHE A 299 2.51 -4.52 34.36
CA PHE A 299 3.13 -5.23 33.24
C PHE A 299 2.08 -5.42 32.14
N LEU A 300 2.41 -5.05 30.90
CA LEU A 300 1.55 -5.36 29.77
C LEU A 300 1.62 -6.87 29.49
N PRO A 301 0.49 -7.58 29.31
CA PRO A 301 0.53 -8.97 28.86
C PRO A 301 1.30 -9.10 27.54
N VAL A 302 1.97 -10.25 27.36
CA VAL A 302 2.92 -10.53 26.26
C VAL A 302 2.35 -10.09 24.92
N LEU A 303 2.97 -9.06 24.32
CA LEU A 303 2.67 -8.70 22.94
C LEU A 303 3.27 -9.76 22.01
N PRO A 304 2.69 -9.96 20.82
CA PRO A 304 3.29 -10.80 19.80
C PRO A 304 4.77 -10.49 19.57
N SER A 305 5.52 -11.50 19.13
CA SER A 305 6.95 -11.38 18.76
C SER A 305 7.91 -11.07 19.92
N GLY A 306 7.56 -11.52 21.14
CA GLY A 306 8.44 -11.45 22.31
C GLY A 306 8.64 -10.04 22.85
N ILE A 307 7.68 -9.14 22.59
CA ILE A 307 7.78 -7.75 23.00
C ILE A 307 7.10 -7.58 24.35
N VAL A 308 7.84 -6.99 25.29
CA VAL A 308 7.39 -6.77 26.66
C VAL A 308 7.32 -5.27 26.92
N GLY A 309 6.23 -4.85 27.57
CA GLY A 309 6.01 -3.48 28.02
C GLY A 309 6.11 -3.36 29.53
N GLU A 310 6.91 -2.41 29.99
CA GLU A 310 7.05 -2.05 31.40
C GLU A 310 6.79 -0.55 31.59
N ILE A 311 6.02 -0.16 32.61
CA ILE A 311 5.92 1.22 33.07
C ILE A 311 6.60 1.29 34.43
N ALA A 312 7.63 2.15 34.54
CA ALA A 312 8.38 2.39 35.76
C ALA A 312 8.44 3.91 36.01
N GLY A 313 7.55 4.38 36.90
CA GLY A 313 7.41 5.79 37.25
C GLY A 313 7.00 6.66 36.04
N GLU A 314 7.91 7.54 35.61
CA GLU A 314 7.69 8.45 34.47
C GLU A 314 8.10 7.87 33.11
N HIS A 315 8.58 6.63 33.09
CA HIS A 315 9.08 5.99 31.87
C HIS A 315 8.21 4.80 31.48
N LEU A 316 7.88 4.72 30.19
CA LEU A 316 7.32 3.55 29.54
C LEU A 316 8.42 2.93 28.67
N ARG A 317 8.67 1.65 28.85
CA ARG A 317 9.69 0.88 28.13
C ARG A 317 9.02 -0.21 27.30
N LEU A 318 9.38 -0.28 26.03
CA LEU A 318 9.07 -1.43 25.18
C LEU A 318 10.38 -2.11 24.82
N ILE A 319 10.47 -3.40 25.08
CA ILE A 319 11.67 -4.20 24.90
C ILE A 319 11.32 -5.37 23.99
N ARG A 320 12.10 -5.54 22.92
CA ARG A 320 12.09 -6.76 22.12
C ARG A 320 13.41 -7.48 22.31
N ALA A 321 13.38 -8.69 22.87
CA ALA A 321 14.51 -9.61 22.72
C ALA A 321 14.52 -10.09 21.26
N GLU A 322 15.60 -9.85 20.52
CA GLU A 322 15.78 -10.48 19.22
C GLU A 322 16.08 -11.96 19.48
N GLU A 323 15.24 -12.84 18.93
CA GLU A 323 15.59 -14.25 18.87
C GLU A 323 16.90 -14.37 18.08
N THR A 324 17.95 -14.87 18.72
CA THR A 324 19.10 -15.41 17.99
C THR A 324 18.56 -16.47 17.05
N ASP A 325 18.55 -16.19 15.75
CA ASP A 325 18.36 -17.19 14.71
C ASP A 325 19.27 -18.38 15.06
N ARG A 326 18.66 -19.49 15.51
CA ARG A 326 19.33 -20.77 15.45
C ARG A 326 19.38 -21.13 13.98
N CYS A 327 20.51 -20.84 13.34
CA CYS A 327 20.94 -21.62 12.20
C CYS A 327 20.99 -23.08 12.64
N ASP A 328 20.10 -23.90 12.08
CA ASP A 328 20.31 -25.31 11.76
C ASP A 328 19.55 -25.61 10.47
#